data_AF-A0AAP5YD31-F1
#
_entry.id   AF-A0AAP5YD31-F1
#
_cell.length_a   1.000
_cell.length_b   1.000
_cell.length_c   1.000
_cell.angle_alpha   90.00
_cell.angle_beta   90.00
_cell.angle_gamma   90.00
#
_symmetry.space_group_name_H-M   'P 1'
#
loop_
_entity.id
_entity.type
_entity.pdbx_description
1 polymer ?
#
loop_
_entity_poly.entity_id
_entity_poly.type
_entity_poly.pdbx_seq_one_letter_code
_entity_poly.pdbx_strand_id
1 'polypeptide(L)'
;MTKGIDKYSIDSTDYTVGQDNVQKWGFDVHNPVFGISAGFIALFLVAALVLDAHTAKTALDGLKWKIIGSFDWLFIIAGNIFVIFCLALIVSPLGKIRLGGKDAVADYSFMSWLAMLFAAGMGIGLVFFGVSEPMSHFSSALGGVNIENGVRTGWAPLGGA
;
A
#
# COMPACT_ATOMS: atom_id res chain seq x y z
N MET A 1 1.12 2.72 -46.64
CA MET A 1 0.82 3.36 -45.33
C MET A 1 1.76 2.73 -44.31
N THR A 2 2.92 3.35 -44.10
CA THR A 2 3.97 2.81 -43.24
C THR A 2 3.57 3.07 -41.79
N LYS A 3 3.06 2.03 -41.12
CA LYS A 3 2.76 2.05 -39.69
C LYS A 3 4.08 2.37 -38.98
N GLY A 4 4.20 3.58 -38.43
CA GLY A 4 5.38 4.00 -37.70
C GLY A 4 5.62 2.99 -36.58
N ILE A 5 6.81 2.41 -36.54
CA ILE A 5 7.21 1.47 -35.49
C ILE A 5 7.23 2.28 -34.20
N ASP A 6 6.24 2.06 -33.34
CA ASP A 6 6.18 2.67 -32.03
C ASP A 6 7.28 2.02 -31.18
N LYS A 7 8.38 2.76 -30.97
CA LYS A 7 9.58 2.30 -30.26
C LYS A 7 9.31 1.87 -28.81
N TYR A 8 8.12 2.20 -28.28
CA TYR A 8 7.69 1.85 -26.94
C TYR A 8 6.57 0.79 -26.93
N SER A 9 6.17 0.24 -28.07
CA SER A 9 5.24 -0.89 -28.11
C SER A 9 5.94 -2.18 -27.68
N ILE A 10 5.23 -3.03 -26.93
CA ILE A 10 5.65 -4.39 -26.59
C ILE A 10 5.98 -5.24 -27.83
N ASP A 11 5.46 -4.86 -29.00
CA ASP A 11 5.72 -5.52 -30.29
C ASP A 11 7.11 -5.22 -30.87
N SER A 12 7.85 -4.27 -30.26
CA SER A 12 9.17 -3.81 -30.72
C SER A 12 10.35 -4.39 -29.93
N THR A 13 10.07 -5.30 -28.98
CA THR A 13 11.06 -5.93 -28.09
C THR A 13 11.14 -7.43 -28.36
N ASP A 14 12.32 -8.05 -28.24
CA ASP A 14 12.50 -9.52 -28.41
C ASP A 14 11.84 -10.36 -27.29
N TYR A 15 11.29 -9.70 -26.27
CA TYR A 15 10.59 -10.30 -25.14
C TYR A 15 9.09 -10.46 -25.46
N THR A 16 8.60 -11.70 -25.51
CA THR A 16 7.17 -12.00 -25.58
C THR A 16 6.57 -12.09 -24.17
N VAL A 17 5.38 -11.54 -23.99
CA VAL A 17 4.69 -11.56 -22.69
C VAL A 17 4.48 -13.01 -22.25
N GLY A 18 5.02 -13.36 -21.07
CA GLY A 18 4.90 -14.71 -20.50
C GLY A 18 6.00 -15.72 -20.87
N GLN A 19 7.12 -15.30 -21.46
CA GLN A 19 8.26 -16.20 -21.79
C GLN A 19 8.77 -17.02 -20.60
N ASP A 20 8.84 -16.41 -19.42
CA ASP A 20 9.36 -17.05 -18.20
C ASP A 20 8.25 -17.70 -17.35
N ASN A 21 7.01 -17.72 -17.86
CA ASN A 21 5.90 -18.29 -17.12
C ASN A 21 5.81 -19.80 -17.36
N VAL A 22 5.55 -20.53 -16.27
CA VAL A 22 5.23 -21.95 -16.32
C VAL A 22 3.73 -22.08 -16.46
N GLN A 23 3.28 -22.45 -17.66
CA GLN A 23 1.88 -22.75 -17.93
C GLN A 23 1.59 -24.22 -17.61
N LYS A 24 0.93 -24.48 -16.47
CA LYS A 24 0.57 -25.83 -16.03
C LYS A 24 -0.84 -25.85 -15.47
N TRP A 25 -1.65 -26.83 -15.90
CA TRP A 25 -3.04 -27.02 -15.46
C TRP A 25 -3.96 -25.80 -15.64
N GLY A 26 -3.73 -25.01 -16.70
CA GLY A 26 -4.50 -23.80 -16.97
C GLY A 26 -4.08 -22.57 -16.16
N PHE A 27 -3.07 -22.71 -15.27
CA PHE A 27 -2.47 -21.59 -14.56
C PHE A 27 -1.24 -21.08 -15.30
N ASP A 28 -1.14 -19.75 -15.43
CA ASP A 28 0.01 -19.04 -15.96
C ASP A 28 0.82 -18.45 -14.80
N VAL A 29 1.87 -19.14 -14.37
CA VAL A 29 2.62 -18.80 -13.15
C VAL A 29 3.98 -18.22 -13.49
N HIS A 30 4.25 -16.99 -13.05
CA HIS A 30 5.57 -16.39 -13.18
C HIS A 30 6.55 -17.07 -12.21
N ASN A 31 7.42 -17.92 -12.76
CA ASN A 31 8.16 -18.94 -12.01
C ASN A 31 9.12 -18.39 -10.93
N PRO A 32 9.88 -17.29 -11.14
CA PRO A 32 10.73 -16.77 -10.07
C PRO A 32 9.95 -16.03 -8.99
N VAL A 33 8.98 -15.18 -9.35
CA VAL A 33 8.25 -14.34 -8.38
C VAL A 33 7.34 -15.18 -7.50
N PHE A 34 6.55 -16.08 -8.10
CA PHE A 34 5.61 -16.90 -7.34
C PHE A 34 6.34 -17.80 -6.35
N GLY A 35 7.39 -18.52 -6.79
CA GLY A 35 8.13 -19.44 -5.95
C GLY A 35 8.84 -18.74 -4.78
N ILE A 36 9.50 -17.61 -5.05
CA ILE A 36 10.23 -16.85 -4.02
C ILE A 36 9.24 -16.24 -3.00
N SER A 37 8.19 -15.57 -3.46
CA SER A 37 7.22 -14.94 -2.57
C SER A 37 6.47 -15.98 -1.73
N ALA A 38 6.00 -17.07 -2.33
CA ALA A 38 5.33 -18.15 -1.61
C ALA A 38 6.27 -18.82 -0.60
N GLY A 39 7.53 -19.05 -0.98
CA GLY A 39 8.55 -19.61 -0.09
C GLY A 39 8.81 -18.73 1.14
N PHE A 40 8.95 -17.42 0.95
CA PHE A 40 9.14 -16.48 2.07
C PHE A 40 7.92 -16.41 2.99
N ILE A 41 6.71 -16.37 2.43
CA ILE A 41 5.48 -16.37 3.22
C ILE A 41 5.36 -17.66 4.02
N ALA A 42 5.58 -18.82 3.38
CA ALA A 42 5.53 -20.11 4.06
C ALA A 42 6.59 -20.22 5.16
N LEU A 43 7.82 -19.78 4.90
CA LEU A 43 8.89 -19.74 5.89
C LEU A 43 8.51 -18.86 7.09
N PHE A 44 7.98 -17.67 6.84
CA PHE A 44 7.53 -16.76 7.89
C PHE A 44 6.41 -17.38 8.74
N LEU A 45 5.40 -18.00 8.12
CA LEU A 45 4.30 -18.66 8.82
C LEU A 45 4.79 -19.84 9.66
N VAL A 46 5.65 -20.69 9.12
CA VAL A 46 6.22 -21.83 9.86
C VAL A 46 7.05 -21.34 11.04
N ALA A 47 7.91 -20.34 10.84
CA ALA A 47 8.71 -19.76 11.91
C ALA A 47 7.81 -19.17 13.01
N ALA A 48 6.75 -18.44 12.65
CA ALA A 48 5.82 -17.86 13.60
C ALA A 48 4.99 -18.90 14.37
N LEU A 49 4.71 -20.06 13.77
CA LEU A 49 3.93 -21.14 14.41
C LEU A 49 4.78 -22.06 15.31
N VAL A 50 6.06 -22.26 14.97
CA VAL A 50 6.97 -23.13 15.73
C VAL A 50 7.58 -22.42 16.94
N LEU A 51 7.79 -21.11 16.85
CA LEU A 51 8.29 -20.30 17.95
C LEU A 51 7.20 -20.05 19.00
N ASP A 52 7.62 -19.92 20.25
CA ASP A 52 6.72 -19.50 21.32
C ASP A 52 6.14 -18.10 21.03
N ALA A 53 4.84 -17.94 21.30
CA ALA A 53 4.10 -16.73 20.97
C ALA A 53 4.67 -15.47 21.66
N HIS A 54 5.18 -15.61 22.89
CA HIS A 54 5.80 -14.50 23.60
C HIS A 54 7.10 -14.09 22.93
N THR A 55 7.98 -15.05 22.61
CA THR A 55 9.24 -14.77 21.91
C THR A 55 9.02 -14.13 20.55
N ALA A 56 8.06 -14.64 19.76
CA ALA A 56 7.71 -14.09 18.45
C ALA A 56 7.21 -12.64 18.59
N LYS A 57 6.31 -12.38 19.54
CA LYS A 57 5.80 -11.03 19.81
C LYS A 57 6.91 -10.06 20.21
N THR A 58 7.78 -10.43 21.15
CA THR A 58 8.88 -9.56 21.58
C THR A 58 9.83 -9.23 20.43
N ALA A 59 10.17 -10.21 19.59
CA ALA A 59 11.03 -9.98 18.43
C ALA A 59 10.40 -9.02 17.42
N LEU A 60 9.12 -9.22 17.09
CA LEU A 60 8.37 -8.37 16.16
C LEU A 60 8.17 -6.95 16.69
N ASP A 61 7.82 -6.80 17.97
CA ASP A 61 7.69 -5.49 18.60
C ASP A 61 9.04 -4.75 18.63
N GLY A 62 10.12 -5.46 18.98
CA GLY A 62 11.46 -4.88 18.98
C GLY A 62 11.89 -4.40 17.59
N LEU A 63 11.55 -5.15 16.54
CA LEU A 63 11.78 -4.72 15.16
C LEU A 63 10.91 -3.52 14.80
N LYS A 64 9.61 -3.55 15.14
CA LYS A 64 8.67 -2.44 14.92
C LYS A 64 9.22 -1.14 15.49
N TRP A 65 9.60 -1.13 16.77
CA TRP A 65 10.11 0.06 17.44
C TRP A 65 11.44 0.55 16.87
N LYS A 66 12.32 -0.36 16.41
CA LYS A 66 13.57 0.03 15.73
C LYS A 66 13.28 0.72 14.39
N ILE A 67 12.34 0.19 13.61
CA ILE A 67 11.95 0.77 12.32
C ILE A 67 11.33 2.15 12.56
N ILE A 68 10.36 2.26 13.46
CA ILE A 68 9.73 3.55 13.79
C ILE A 68 10.80 4.55 14.28
N GLY A 69 11.64 4.16 15.24
CA GLY A 69 12.66 5.05 15.79
C GLY A 69 13.68 5.57 14.76
N SER A 70 13.91 4.86 13.66
CA SER A 70 14.88 5.25 12.62
C SER A 70 14.23 5.86 11.36
N PHE A 71 13.03 5.42 11.00
CA PHE A 71 12.38 5.72 9.71
C PHE A 71 11.05 6.46 9.83
N ASP A 72 10.57 6.80 11.03
CA ASP A 72 9.31 7.55 11.22
C ASP A 72 9.26 8.84 10.38
N TRP A 73 10.36 9.62 10.40
CA TRP A 73 10.47 10.84 9.60
C TRP A 73 10.25 10.60 8.09
N LEU A 74 10.70 9.44 7.58
CA LEU A 74 10.57 9.09 6.17
C LEU A 74 9.12 8.76 5.85
N PHE A 75 8.39 8.05 6.72
CA PHE A 75 6.97 7.78 6.54
C PHE A 75 6.15 9.07 6.48
N ILE A 76 6.41 10.00 7.41
CA ILE A 76 5.70 11.29 7.46
C ILE A 76 6.00 12.12 6.22
N ILE A 77 7.28 12.26 5.84
CA ILE A 77 7.66 13.06 4.66
C ILE A 77 7.13 12.41 3.37
N ALA A 78 7.25 11.10 3.21
CA ALA A 78 6.78 10.41 2.02
C ALA A 78 5.27 10.59 1.82
N GLY A 79 4.46 10.45 2.89
CA GLY A 79 3.03 10.69 2.83
C GLY A 79 2.68 12.11 2.38
N ASN A 80 3.35 13.11 2.95
CA ASN A 80 3.16 14.51 2.54
C ASN A 80 3.60 14.76 1.08
N ILE A 81 4.72 14.17 0.65
CA ILE A 81 5.18 14.26 -0.74
C ILE A 81 4.14 13.67 -1.69
N PHE A 82 3.56 12.50 -1.40
CA PHE A 82 2.53 11.92 -2.25
C PHE A 82 1.29 12.80 -2.35
N VAL A 83 0.84 13.42 -1.26
CA VAL A 83 -0.29 14.36 -1.29
C VAL A 83 0.04 15.58 -2.16
N ILE A 84 1.19 16.22 -1.93
CA ILE A 84 1.62 17.38 -2.72
C ILE A 84 1.79 17.00 -4.19
N PHE A 85 2.35 15.83 -4.48
CA PHE A 85 2.53 15.31 -5.82
C PHE A 85 1.19 15.10 -6.53
N CYS A 86 0.20 14.48 -5.88
CA CYS A 86 -1.14 14.34 -6.43
C CYS A 86 -1.80 15.69 -6.71
N LEU A 87 -1.69 16.67 -5.78
CA LEU A 87 -2.20 18.02 -5.99
C LEU A 87 -1.48 18.73 -7.15
N ALA A 88 -0.16 18.58 -7.23
CA ALA A 88 0.65 19.10 -8.32
C ALA A 88 0.22 18.52 -9.66
N LEU A 89 -0.06 17.21 -9.74
CA LEU A 89 -0.56 16.58 -10.96
C LEU A 89 -1.90 17.16 -11.41
N ILE A 90 -2.83 17.42 -10.46
CA ILE A 90 -4.14 18.02 -10.75
C ILE A 90 -4.01 19.41 -11.39
N VAL A 91 -3.13 20.27 -10.85
CA VAL A 91 -2.96 21.64 -11.37
C VAL A 91 -2.03 21.71 -12.58
N SER A 92 -1.13 20.74 -12.73
CA SER A 92 -0.17 20.69 -13.83
C SER A 92 -0.84 20.37 -15.17
N PRO A 93 -0.19 20.70 -16.30
CA PRO A 93 -0.65 20.27 -17.63
C PRO A 93 -0.75 18.75 -17.79
N LEU A 94 -0.06 17.97 -16.94
CA LEU A 94 -0.06 16.51 -16.98
C LEU A 94 -1.42 15.92 -16.56
N GLY A 95 -2.18 16.61 -15.71
CA GLY A 95 -3.53 16.18 -15.31
C GLY A 95 -4.55 16.16 -16.47
N LYS A 96 -4.23 16.80 -17.61
CA LYS A 96 -5.07 16.78 -18.82
C LYS A 96 -4.82 15.56 -19.71
N ILE A 97 -3.77 14.79 -19.43
CA ILE A 97 -3.40 13.61 -20.22
C ILE A 97 -4.38 12.48 -19.91
N ARG A 98 -5.02 11.94 -20.95
CA ARG A 98 -5.91 10.77 -20.84
C ARG A 98 -5.07 9.49 -20.81
N LEU A 99 -5.35 8.63 -19.83
CA LEU A 99 -4.76 7.29 -19.74
C LEU A 99 -5.46 6.40 -20.77
N GLY A 100 -4.71 5.78 -21.68
CA GLY A 100 -5.24 4.98 -22.79
C GLY A 100 -5.12 5.61 -24.18
N GLY A 101 -4.55 6.81 -24.28
CA GLY A 101 -4.28 7.48 -25.56
C GLY A 101 -5.10 8.75 -25.78
N LYS A 102 -4.83 9.45 -26.88
CA LYS A 102 -5.41 10.77 -27.18
C LYS A 102 -6.93 10.74 -27.37
N ASP A 103 -7.42 9.66 -27.98
CA ASP A 103 -8.83 9.45 -28.32
C ASP A 103 -9.55 8.52 -27.32
N ALA A 104 -8.91 8.20 -26.19
CA ALA A 104 -9.51 7.34 -25.18
C ALA A 104 -10.78 7.96 -24.59
N VAL A 105 -11.80 7.13 -24.40
CA VAL A 105 -13.07 7.43 -23.75
C VAL A 105 -13.17 6.59 -22.47
N ALA A 106 -13.95 7.04 -21.50
CA ALA A 106 -14.14 6.29 -20.27
C ALA A 106 -14.97 5.02 -20.53
N ASP A 107 -14.46 3.87 -20.12
CA ASP A 107 -15.17 2.58 -20.24
C ASP A 107 -16.40 2.50 -19.33
N TYR A 108 -16.38 3.24 -18.22
CA TYR A 108 -17.44 3.27 -17.21
C TYR A 108 -18.06 4.66 -17.09
N SER A 109 -19.35 4.70 -16.79
CA SER A 109 -20.02 5.96 -16.46
C SER A 109 -19.42 6.57 -15.19
N PHE A 110 -19.49 7.89 -15.05
CA PHE A 110 -18.91 8.59 -13.90
C PHE A 110 -19.44 8.07 -12.54
N MET A 111 -20.73 7.75 -12.45
CA MET A 111 -21.33 7.17 -11.24
C MET A 111 -20.83 5.76 -10.95
N SER A 112 -20.66 4.93 -11.98
CA SER A 112 -20.10 3.58 -11.82
C SER A 112 -18.63 3.64 -11.40
N TRP A 113 -17.84 4.52 -12.01
CA TRP A 113 -16.44 4.75 -11.64
C TRP A 113 -16.29 5.22 -10.19
N LEU A 114 -17.12 6.19 -9.76
CA LEU A 114 -17.12 6.67 -8.39
C LEU A 114 -17.47 5.56 -7.39
N ALA A 115 -18.47 4.73 -7.72
CA ALA A 115 -18.84 3.58 -6.88
C ALA A 115 -17.71 2.56 -6.76
N MET A 116 -16.96 2.29 -7.85
CA MET A 116 -15.79 1.41 -7.80
C MET A 116 -14.67 1.97 -6.92
N LEU A 117 -14.42 3.29 -6.96
CA LEU A 117 -13.45 3.95 -6.08
C LEU A 117 -13.82 3.79 -4.60
N PHE A 118 -15.11 3.96 -4.27
CA PHE A 118 -15.60 3.77 -2.91
C PHE A 118 -15.50 2.32 -2.44
N ALA A 119 -15.87 1.37 -3.31
CA ALA A 119 -15.75 -0.06 -3.01
C ALA A 119 -14.29 -0.49 -2.78
N ALA A 120 -13.35 0.04 -3.56
CA ALA A 120 -11.92 -0.22 -3.36
C ALA A 120 -11.37 0.41 -2.06
N GLY A 121 -11.91 1.55 -1.63
CA GLY A 121 -11.49 2.24 -0.42
C GLY A 121 -12.09 1.70 0.88
N MET A 122 -13.27 1.07 0.83
CA MET A 122 -13.92 0.51 2.02
C MET A 122 -13.29 -0.83 2.43
N GLY A 123 -12.34 -0.78 3.36
CA GLY A 123 -11.68 -1.97 3.92
C GLY A 123 -12.15 -2.36 5.32
N ILE A 124 -11.70 -3.52 5.80
CA ILE A 124 -11.87 -4.00 7.19
C ILE A 124 -11.42 -2.95 8.23
N GLY A 125 -10.42 -2.13 7.87
CA GLY A 125 -9.91 -1.05 8.69
C GLY A 125 -10.98 -0.04 9.11
N LEU A 126 -11.92 0.32 8.23
CA LEU A 126 -13.00 1.26 8.59
C LEU A 126 -13.98 0.65 9.59
N VAL A 127 -14.24 -0.66 9.51
CA VAL A 127 -15.13 -1.36 10.45
C VAL A 127 -14.48 -1.46 11.84
N PHE A 128 -13.18 -1.71 11.89
CA PHE A 128 -12.45 -1.86 13.15
C PHE A 128 -12.07 -0.52 13.78
N PHE A 129 -11.45 0.37 13.01
CA PHE A 129 -10.93 1.66 13.48
C PHE A 129 -11.98 2.77 13.46
N GLY A 130 -13.06 2.66 12.70
CA GLY A 130 -14.09 3.71 12.60
C GLY A 130 -14.75 4.08 13.93
N VAL A 131 -14.85 3.14 14.88
CA VAL A 131 -15.35 3.41 16.25
C VAL A 131 -14.20 3.45 17.26
N SER A 132 -13.23 2.54 17.16
CA SER A 132 -12.18 2.42 18.18
C SER A 132 -11.25 3.62 18.20
N GLU A 133 -10.87 4.16 17.04
CA GLU A 133 -9.96 5.30 16.96
C GLU A 133 -10.61 6.56 17.58
N PRO A 134 -11.81 7.02 17.19
CA PRO A 134 -12.44 8.18 17.84
C PRO A 134 -12.67 8.02 19.35
N MET A 135 -13.13 6.84 19.79
CA MET A 135 -13.36 6.57 21.21
C MET A 135 -12.05 6.63 22.01
N SER A 136 -10.97 6.09 21.44
CA SER A 136 -9.66 6.15 22.06
C SER A 136 -9.16 7.61 22.14
N HIS A 137 -9.34 8.40 21.08
CA HIS A 137 -8.93 9.81 21.03
C HIS A 137 -9.70 10.66 22.03
N PHE A 138 -10.99 10.40 22.14
CA PHE A 138 -11.84 11.01 23.14
C PHE A 138 -11.40 10.67 24.57
N SER A 139 -11.14 9.40 24.87
CA SER A 139 -10.68 8.97 26.19
C SER A 139 -9.30 9.56 26.55
N SER A 140 -8.35 9.60 25.62
CA SER A 140 -7.04 10.22 25.83
C SER A 140 -7.15 11.72 26.06
N ALA A 141 -8.02 12.41 25.31
CA ALA A 141 -8.23 13.84 25.47
C ALA A 141 -8.80 14.20 26.85
N LEU A 142 -9.72 13.37 27.39
CA LEU A 142 -10.28 13.54 28.74
C LEU A 142 -9.30 13.14 29.85
N GLY A 143 -8.37 12.23 29.59
CA GLY A 143 -7.34 11.78 30.54
C GLY A 143 -6.28 12.83 30.88
N GLY A 144 -6.27 13.99 30.21
CA GLY A 144 -5.35 15.09 30.46
C GLY A 144 -4.03 14.99 29.67
N VAL A 145 -3.09 15.90 29.96
CA VAL A 145 -1.80 15.96 29.26
C VAL A 145 -0.89 14.85 29.79
N ASN A 146 -0.78 13.76 29.03
CA ASN A 146 0.24 12.75 29.27
C ASN A 146 1.59 13.21 28.70
N ILE A 147 2.61 13.24 29.55
CA ILE A 147 3.99 13.57 29.19
C ILE A 147 4.85 12.34 29.46
N GLU A 148 5.43 11.78 28.40
CA GLU A 148 6.38 10.68 28.50
C GLU A 148 7.72 11.15 27.94
N ASN A 149 8.80 11.03 28.72
CA ASN A 149 10.16 11.49 28.35
C ASN A 149 10.22 12.96 27.86
N GLY A 150 9.38 13.84 28.41
CA GLY A 150 9.33 15.27 28.04
C GLY A 150 8.54 15.59 26.77
N VAL A 151 7.93 14.59 26.13
CA VAL A 151 7.10 14.75 24.93
C VAL A 151 5.63 14.53 25.29
N ARG A 152 4.74 15.40 24.78
CA ARG A 152 3.29 15.27 24.98
C ARG A 152 2.75 14.10 24.14
N THR A 153 2.35 13.01 24.79
CA THR A 153 1.81 11.80 24.15
C THR A 153 0.28 11.75 24.12
N GLY A 154 -0.41 12.66 24.82
CA GLY A 154 -1.88 12.69 24.92
C GLY A 154 -2.65 12.87 23.60
N TRP A 155 -1.97 13.04 22.46
CA TRP A 155 -2.58 13.18 21.14
C TRP A 155 -2.86 11.84 20.42
N ALA A 156 -2.22 10.73 20.84
CA ALA A 156 -2.30 9.43 20.16
C ALA A 156 -2.60 8.28 21.18
N PRO A 157 -3.88 7.89 21.35
CA PRO A 157 -4.33 6.89 22.32
C PRO A 157 -3.96 5.46 21.96
N LEU A 158 -3.72 5.19 20.67
CA LEU A 158 -3.14 3.95 20.21
C LEU A 158 -1.65 4.23 20.13
N GLY A 159 -0.89 3.85 21.16
CA GLY A 159 0.52 4.16 21.34
C GLY A 159 1.39 3.76 20.16
N GLY A 160 1.43 4.61 19.13
CA GLY A 160 2.00 4.35 17.81
C GLY A 160 1.53 3.01 17.24
N ALA A 161 0.44 2.99 16.47
CA ALA A 161 0.16 1.87 15.58
C ALA A 161 1.45 1.45 14.85
#